data_AF-A0A923TKG5-F1
#
_entry.id   AF-A0A923TKG5-F1
#
_cell.length_a   1.000
_cell.length_b   1.000
_cell.length_c   1.000
_cell.angle_alpha   90.00
_cell.angle_beta   90.00
_cell.angle_gamma   90.00
#
_symmetry.space_group_name_H-M   'P 1'
#
loop_
_entity.id
_entity.type
_entity.pdbx_description
1 polymer ?
#
loop_
_entity_poly.entity_id
_entity_poly.type
_entity_poly.pdbx_seq_one_letter_code
_entity_poly.pdbx_strand_id
1 'polypeptide(L)'
;MLAAALGLGLLVGLIIGALGGGGSILTVPLLVFAIGLSAQEATSASLVIVGITAVVASVSHARSSHTAWRTGLLLAAAGIPASVLGTRLNRLVDENVLLLAFSVLMLVAA
;
A
#
# COMPACT_ATOMS: atom_id res chain seq x y z
N MET A 1 22.63 -10.31 2.18
CA MET A 1 21.45 -9.86 1.40
C MET A 1 20.14 -10.16 2.13
N LEU A 2 19.85 -11.42 2.51
CA LEU A 2 18.64 -11.77 3.29
C LEU A 2 18.49 -11.05 4.65
N ALA A 3 19.57 -10.93 5.43
CA ALA A 3 19.51 -10.26 6.73
C ALA A 3 19.19 -8.75 6.63
N ALA A 4 19.70 -8.07 5.59
CA ALA A 4 19.40 -6.67 5.33
C ALA A 4 17.95 -6.47 4.86
N ALA A 5 17.46 -7.39 4.02
CA ALA A 5 16.06 -7.39 3.58
C ALA A 5 15.08 -7.63 4.75
N LEU A 6 15.42 -8.52 5.68
CA LEU A 6 14.64 -8.74 6.91
C LEU A 6 14.65 -7.50 7.81
N GLY A 7 15.81 -6.86 8.00
CA GLY A 7 15.92 -5.64 8.80
C GLY A 7 15.09 -4.47 8.25
N LEU A 8 15.15 -4.25 6.93
CA LEU A 8 14.33 -3.25 6.23
C LEU A 8 12.84 -3.60 6.32
N GLY A 9 12.46 -4.86 6.04
CA GLY A 9 11.08 -5.30 6.13
C GLY A 9 10.46 -5.11 7.51
N LEU A 10 11.25 -5.32 8.57
CA LEU A 10 10.81 -5.16 9.96
C LEU A 10 10.66 -3.67 10.33
N LEU A 11 11.61 -2.83 9.93
CA LEU A 11 11.54 -1.37 10.12
C LEU A 11 10.30 -0.78 9.42
N VAL A 12 10.05 -1.22 8.20
CA VAL A 12 8.94 -0.76 7.36
C VAL A 12 7.61 -1.25 7.90
N GLY A 13 7.53 -2.52 8.32
CA GLY A 13 6.35 -3.04 9.01
C GLY A 13 6.02 -2.26 10.28
N LEU A 14 7.05 -1.82 11.02
CA LEU A 14 6.90 -0.96 12.20
C LEU A 14 6.39 0.43 11.85
N ILE A 15 6.94 1.07 10.81
CA ILE A 15 6.50 2.39 10.32
C ILE A 15 5.05 2.29 9.82
N ILE A 16 4.71 1.27 9.02
CA ILE A 16 3.35 1.04 8.51
C ILE A 16 2.38 0.79 9.65
N GLY A 17 2.76 -0.04 10.62
CA GLY A 17 1.95 -0.33 11.80
C GLY A 17 1.74 0.90 12.69
N ALA A 18 2.76 1.75 12.82
CA ALA A 18 2.72 2.95 13.66
C ALA A 18 1.95 4.11 13.04
N LEU A 19 2.09 4.35 11.72
CA LEU A 19 1.32 5.39 11.01
C LEU A 19 -0.13 4.97 10.72
N GLY A 20 -0.48 3.70 10.95
CA GLY A 20 -1.78 3.15 10.57
C GLY A 20 -1.93 3.04 9.05
N GLY A 21 -3.17 2.90 8.56
CA GLY A 21 -3.49 2.55 7.17
C GLY A 21 -2.80 3.35 6.05
N GLY A 22 -2.23 4.53 6.36
CA GLY A 22 -1.48 5.39 5.42
C GLY A 22 -0.02 5.00 5.17
N GLY A 23 0.63 4.19 6.02
CA GLY A 23 2.05 3.84 5.82
C GLY A 23 2.32 2.95 4.59
N SER A 24 1.27 2.31 4.07
CA SER A 24 1.32 1.46 2.86
C SER A 24 1.76 2.20 1.59
N ILE A 25 1.56 3.52 1.55
CA ILE A 25 1.99 4.40 0.45
C ILE A 25 3.52 4.36 0.24
N LEU A 26 4.28 4.09 1.31
CA LEU A 26 5.74 4.00 1.27
C LEU A 26 6.26 2.63 0.82
N THR A 27 5.43 1.58 0.82
CA THR A 27 5.85 0.19 0.54
C THR A 27 6.35 0.03 -0.91
N VAL A 28 5.63 0.58 -1.88
CA VAL A 28 5.97 0.47 -3.32
C VAL A 28 7.32 1.14 -3.64
N PRO A 29 7.54 2.43 -3.32
CA PRO A 29 8.82 3.08 -3.62
C PRO A 29 9.97 2.43 -2.86
N LEU A 30 9.74 1.95 -1.64
CA LEU A 30 10.79 1.28 -0.90
C LEU A 30 11.20 -0.06 -1.53
N LEU A 31 10.26 -0.86 -2.03
CA LEU A 31 10.59 -2.11 -2.73
C LEU A 31 11.33 -1.85 -4.06
N VAL A 32 10.94 -0.81 -4.80
CA VAL A 32 11.60 -0.44 -6.07
C VAL A 32 12.99 0.14 -5.80
N PHE A 33 13.10 1.16 -4.95
CA PHE A 33 14.35 1.89 -4.74
C PHE A 33 15.33 1.20 -3.79
N ALA A 34 14.88 0.45 -2.79
CA ALA A 34 15.76 -0.21 -1.83
C ALA A 34 16.10 -1.66 -2.21
N ILE A 35 15.20 -2.37 -2.91
CA ILE A 35 15.40 -3.79 -3.28
C ILE A 35 15.73 -3.96 -4.77
N GLY A 36 15.45 -2.95 -5.62
CA GLY A 36 15.75 -3.01 -7.06
C GLY A 36 14.82 -3.92 -7.85
N LEU A 37 13.64 -4.23 -7.31
CA LEU A 37 12.61 -5.00 -7.99
C LEU A 37 11.98 -4.18 -9.12
N SER A 38 11.58 -4.86 -10.20
CA SER A 38 10.78 -4.24 -11.25
C SER A 38 9.46 -3.71 -10.66
N ALA A 39 8.92 -2.62 -11.21
CA ALA A 39 7.72 -1.98 -10.65
C ALA A 39 6.52 -2.96 -10.60
N GLN A 40 6.48 -3.92 -11.54
CA GLN A 40 5.46 -4.96 -11.62
C GLN A 40 5.56 -5.99 -10.48
N GLU A 41 6.77 -6.44 -10.14
CA GLU A 41 7.00 -7.34 -9.01
C GLU A 41 6.75 -6.63 -7.68
N ALA A 42 7.22 -5.38 -7.55
CA ALA A 42 7.01 -4.55 -6.36
C ALA A 42 5.54 -4.28 -6.09
N THR A 43 4.73 -4.06 -7.14
CA THR A 43 3.27 -3.89 -7.02
C THR A 43 2.60 -5.17 -6.50
N SER A 44 2.99 -6.32 -7.03
CA SER A 44 2.43 -7.62 -6.63
C SER A 44 2.77 -7.96 -5.17
N ALA A 45 4.03 -7.74 -4.77
CA ALA A 45 4.46 -7.93 -3.39
C ALA A 45 3.77 -6.94 -2.43
N SER A 46 3.61 -5.68 -2.84
CA SER A 46 2.91 -4.66 -2.04
C SER A 46 1.46 -5.02 -1.78
N LEU A 47 0.74 -5.58 -2.77
CA LEU A 47 -0.65 -6.01 -2.58
C LEU A 47 -0.79 -7.07 -1.47
N VAL A 48 0.14 -8.01 -1.40
CA VAL A 48 0.16 -9.03 -0.33
C VAL A 48 0.43 -8.38 1.02
N ILE A 49 1.42 -7.49 1.10
CA ILE A 49 1.77 -6.77 2.34
C ILE A 49 0.58 -5.92 2.82
N VAL A 50 -0.03 -5.16 1.90
CA VAL A 50 -1.19 -4.30 2.20
C VAL A 50 -2.40 -5.13 2.60
N GLY A 51 -2.66 -6.26 1.94
CA GLY A 51 -3.75 -7.17 2.32
C GLY A 51 -3.60 -7.71 3.73
N ILE A 52 -2.41 -8.20 4.09
CA ILE A 52 -2.14 -8.73 5.43
C ILE A 52 -2.24 -7.62 6.49
N THR A 53 -1.61 -6.47 6.24
CA THR A 53 -1.64 -5.34 7.18
C THR A 53 -3.05 -4.76 7.35
N ALA A 54 -3.86 -4.72 6.30
CA ALA A 54 -5.26 -4.30 6.37
C ALA A 54 -6.12 -5.24 7.20
N VAL A 55 -5.91 -6.57 7.09
CA VAL A 55 -6.60 -7.56 7.93
C VAL A 55 -6.21 -7.39 9.39
N VAL A 56 -4.92 -7.30 9.69
CA VAL A 56 -4.41 -7.10 11.06
C VAL A 56 -4.95 -5.78 11.65
N ALA A 57 -4.92 -4.70 10.87
CA ALA A 57 -5.45 -3.40 11.28
C ALA A 57 -6.96 -3.47 11.52
N SER A 58 -7.73 -4.11 10.63
CA SER A 58 -9.18 -4.25 10.77
C SER A 58 -9.56 -5.06 12.01
N VAL A 59 -8.86 -6.15 12.29
CA VAL A 59 -9.08 -6.98 13.49
C VAL A 59 -8.71 -6.21 14.75
N SER A 60 -7.58 -5.50 14.74
CA SER A 60 -7.17 -4.64 15.87
C SER A 60 -8.20 -3.54 16.15
N HIS A 61 -8.70 -2.88 15.11
CA HIS A 61 -9.70 -1.83 15.23
C HIS A 61 -11.07 -2.37 15.67
N ALA A 62 -11.49 -3.54 15.18
CA ALA A 62 -12.72 -4.23 15.60
C ALA A 62 -12.76 -4.56 17.09
N ARG A 63 -11.61 -4.70 17.75
CA ARG A 63 -11.53 -4.91 19.20
C ARG A 63 -11.71 -3.62 20.02
N SER A 64 -11.52 -2.45 19.41
CA SER A 64 -11.94 -1.18 19.98
C SER A 64 -13.42 -0.98 19.68
N SER A 65 -14.26 -0.96 20.72
CA SER A 65 -15.73 -0.96 20.69
C SER A 65 -16.42 0.23 20.00
N HIS A 66 -15.67 1.10 19.32
CA HIS A 66 -16.15 2.24 18.53
C HIS A 66 -15.92 2.06 17.02
N THR A 67 -16.14 0.86 16.48
CA THR A 67 -15.98 0.63 15.04
C THR A 67 -17.21 1.05 14.25
N ALA A 68 -17.06 2.09 13.43
CA ALA A 68 -18.08 2.55 12.49
C ALA A 68 -18.15 1.63 11.26
N TRP A 69 -18.67 0.41 11.45
CA TRP A 69 -18.81 -0.61 10.41
C TRP A 69 -19.53 -0.11 9.15
N ARG A 70 -20.50 0.80 9.32
CA ARG A 70 -21.20 1.46 8.21
C ARG A 70 -20.24 2.26 7.32
N THR A 71 -19.38 3.07 7.93
CA THR A 71 -18.40 3.89 7.21
C THR A 71 -17.36 3.00 6.53
N GLY A 72 -16.91 1.95 7.20
CA GLY A 72 -15.99 0.96 6.61
C GLY A 72 -16.59 0.24 5.40
N LEU A 73 -17.86 -0.18 5.47
CA LEU A 73 -18.57 -0.81 4.35
C LEU A 73 -18.82 0.15 3.19
N LEU A 74 -19.19 1.41 3.46
CA LEU A 74 -19.35 2.42 2.42
C LEU A 74 -18.03 2.71 1.71
N LEU A 75 -16.94 2.82 2.48
CA LEU A 75 -15.61 3.03 1.93
C LEU A 75 -15.16 1.81 1.12
N ALA A 76 -15.43 0.58 1.57
CA ALA A 76 -15.13 -0.63 0.82
C ALA A 76 -15.97 -0.71 -0.47
N ALA A 77 -17.27 -0.39 -0.40
CA ALA A 77 -18.17 -0.42 -1.55
C ALA A 77 -17.80 0.61 -2.62
N ALA A 78 -17.29 1.78 -2.23
CA ALA A 78 -16.78 2.78 -3.18
C ALA A 78 -15.34 2.47 -3.64
N GLY A 79 -14.49 1.99 -2.71
CA GLY A 79 -13.07 1.76 -2.93
C GLY A 79 -12.78 0.55 -3.81
N ILE A 80 -13.46 -0.59 -3.62
CA ILE A 80 -13.26 -1.80 -4.41
C ILE A 80 -13.46 -1.54 -5.92
N PRO A 81 -14.60 -0.98 -6.39
CA PRO A 81 -14.78 -0.70 -7.81
C PRO A 81 -13.82 0.37 -8.32
N ALA A 82 -13.50 1.40 -7.52
CA ALA A 82 -12.51 2.40 -7.89
C ALA A 82 -11.11 1.80 -8.09
N SER A 83 -10.68 0.91 -7.20
CA SER A 83 -9.41 0.18 -7.34
C SER A 83 -9.40 -0.70 -8.57
N VAL A 84 -10.46 -1.48 -8.81
CA VAL A 84 -10.54 -2.34 -10.01
C VAL A 84 -10.50 -1.51 -11.30
N LEU A 85 -11.25 -0.40 -11.36
CA LEU A 85 -11.21 0.51 -12.51
C LEU A 85 -9.82 1.12 -12.67
N GLY A 86 -9.21 1.59 -11.58
CA GLY A 86 -7.86 2.15 -11.55
C GLY A 86 -6.82 1.17 -12.09
N THR A 87 -6.85 -0.10 -11.67
CA THR A 87 -5.93 -1.13 -12.16
C THR A 87 -6.16 -1.45 -13.64
N ARG A 88 -7.40 -1.38 -14.13
CA ARG A 88 -7.70 -1.58 -15.56
C ARG A 88 -7.19 -0.42 -16.41
N LEU A 89 -7.39 0.81 -15.94
CA LEU A 89 -6.87 2.03 -16.57
C LEU A 89 -5.34 2.07 -16.54
N ASN A 90 -4.73 1.59 -15.45
CA ASN A 90 -3.27 1.54 -15.29
C ASN A 90 -2.58 0.74 -16.39
N ARG A 91 -3.22 -0.33 -16.91
CA ARG A 91 -2.68 -1.13 -18.02
C ARG A 91 -2.61 -0.38 -19.36
N LEU A 92 -3.27 0.76 -19.48
CA LEU A 92 -3.27 1.61 -20.68
C LEU A 92 -2.20 2.71 -20.61
N VAL A 93 -1.47 2.80 -19.49
CA VAL A 93 -0.50 3.86 -19.22
C VAL A 93 0.91 3.26 -19.20
N ASP A 94 1.85 3.90 -19.89
CA ASP A 94 3.25 3.49 -19.89
C ASP A 94 3.88 3.58 -18.50
N GLU A 95 4.78 2.64 -18.18
CA GLU A 95 5.44 2.52 -16.87
C GLU A 95 6.14 3.81 -16.44
N ASN A 96 6.83 4.48 -17.36
CA ASN A 96 7.52 5.74 -17.07
C ASN A 96 6.55 6.87 -16.70
N VAL A 97 5.37 6.93 -17.35
CA VAL A 97 4.34 7.93 -17.05
C VAL A 97 3.71 7.65 -15.70
N LEU A 98 3.48 6.37 -15.39
CA LEU A 98 3.00 5.94 -14.08
C LEU A 98 3.95 6.33 -12.95
N LEU A 99 5.25 6.05 -13.11
CA LEU A 99 6.28 6.40 -12.12
C LEU A 99 6.42 7.91 -11.94
N LEU A 100 6.30 8.68 -13.02
CA LEU A 100 6.37 10.15 -12.96
C LEU A 100 5.13 10.73 -12.26
N ALA A 101 3.94 10.24 -12.60
CA ALA A 101 2.69 10.62 -11.93
C ALA A 101 2.71 10.27 -10.43
N PHE A 102 3.22 9.09 -10.08
CA PHE A 102 3.39 8.67 -8.69
C PHE A 102 4.38 9.58 -7.94
N SER A 103 5.49 9.95 -8.58
CA SER A 103 6.48 10.86 -7.98
C SER A 103 5.91 12.25 -7.71
N VAL A 104 5.13 12.81 -8.65
CA VAL A 104 4.42 14.08 -8.46
C VAL A 104 3.40 13.99 -7.34
N LEU A 105 2.62 12.91 -7.28
CA LEU A 105 1.65 12.68 -6.20
C LEU A 105 2.35 12.65 -4.83
N MET A 106 3.47 11.95 -4.71
CA MET A 106 4.24 11.86 -3.48
C MET A 106 4.82 13.21 -3.04
N LEU A 107 5.27 14.04 -3.98
CA LEU A 107 5.71 15.41 -3.72
C LEU A 107 4.59 16.30 -3.17
N VAL A 108 3.35 16.07 -3.60
CA VAL A 108 2.17 16.83 -3.11
C VAL A 108 1.68 16.30 -1.76
N ALA A 109 1.83 15.00 -1.50
CA ALA A 109 1.37 14.36 -0.28
C ALA A 109 2.34 14.50 0.91
N ALA A 110 3.62 14.82 0.65
CA ALA A 110 4.67 15.04 1.65
C ALA A 110 4.55 16.43 2.31
#